data_AF-A0A661MUD5-F1
#
_entry.id   AF-A0A661MUD5-F1
#
_cell.length_a   1.000
_cell.length_b   1.000
_cell.length_c   1.000
_cell.angle_alpha   90.00
_cell.angle_beta   90.00
_cell.angle_gamma   90.00
#
_symmetry.space_group_name_H-M   'P 1'
#
loop_
_entity.id
_entity.type
_entity.pdbx_description
1 polymer ?
#
loop_
_entity_poly.entity_id
_entity_poly.type
_entity_poly.pdbx_seq_one_letter_code
_entity_poly.pdbx_strand_id
1 'polypeptide(L)'
;ITGKDTIREELTRLRDAVRYVHDETVRGMNHGKDIHTLMRDIQLPPELEVGEGYGKVSWSVRAIWENYAGWFHHSSTTELYPVPAKSVHGDLAELAGGVDAVVQRAQEKLSSGVPLEAIHLAEIALTAAPTNVGALEAMVAAHEQLERESENFWLTQWLRKQLGELRSTLEAARAKGSQS
;
A
#
# COMPACT_ATOMS: atom_id res chain seq x y z
N ILE A 1 6.24 -1.33 -32.02
CA ILE A 1 7.62 -1.77 -32.35
C ILE A 1 7.57 -2.46 -33.70
N THR A 2 8.34 -2.01 -34.68
CA THR A 2 8.45 -2.63 -36.01
C THR A 2 9.91 -2.99 -36.26
N GLY A 3 10.18 -4.16 -36.87
CA GLY A 3 11.54 -4.67 -37.08
C GLY A 3 11.89 -5.85 -36.17
N LYS A 4 12.38 -6.94 -36.77
CA LYS A 4 12.66 -8.22 -36.08
C LYS A 4 13.67 -8.08 -34.94
N ASP A 5 14.69 -7.26 -35.13
CA ASP A 5 15.78 -7.12 -34.15
C ASP A 5 15.36 -6.27 -32.96
N THR A 6 14.65 -5.16 -33.16
CA THR A 6 14.07 -4.36 -32.07
C THR A 6 13.05 -5.16 -31.27
N ILE A 7 12.20 -5.98 -31.92
CA ILE A 7 11.28 -6.88 -31.20
C ILE A 7 12.06 -7.88 -30.33
N ARG A 8 13.15 -8.46 -30.86
CA ARG A 8 13.97 -9.41 -30.11
C ARG A 8 14.65 -8.74 -28.91
N GLU A 9 15.18 -7.54 -29.08
CA GLU A 9 15.83 -6.78 -28.02
C GLU A 9 14.87 -6.45 -26.88
N GLU A 10 13.68 -5.93 -27.18
CA GLU A 10 12.67 -5.59 -26.17
C GLU A 10 12.14 -6.83 -25.43
N LEU A 11 11.87 -7.93 -26.15
CA LEU A 11 11.47 -9.19 -25.52
C LEU A 11 12.58 -9.78 -24.64
N THR A 12 13.84 -9.63 -25.06
CA THR A 12 15.00 -10.07 -24.29
C THR A 12 15.13 -9.26 -23.01
N ARG A 13 15.03 -7.93 -23.10
CA ARG A 13 15.07 -7.04 -21.93
C ARG A 13 13.97 -7.38 -20.94
N LEU A 14 12.73 -7.57 -21.41
CA LEU A 14 11.60 -7.94 -20.55
C LEU A 14 11.82 -9.27 -19.83
N ARG A 15 12.30 -10.30 -20.54
CA ARG A 15 12.64 -11.60 -19.95
C ARG A 15 13.70 -11.43 -18.87
N ASP A 16 14.75 -10.67 -19.16
CA ASP A 16 15.91 -10.51 -18.28
C ASP A 16 15.54 -9.66 -17.05
N ALA A 17 14.66 -8.66 -17.19
CA ALA A 17 14.08 -7.90 -16.09
C ALA A 17 13.27 -8.79 -15.13
N VAL A 18 12.37 -9.63 -15.66
CA VAL A 18 11.59 -10.57 -14.84
C VAL A 18 12.51 -11.55 -14.11
N ARG A 19 13.51 -12.10 -14.80
CA ARG A 19 14.49 -13.01 -14.19
C ARG A 19 15.29 -12.33 -13.09
N TYR A 20 15.74 -11.09 -13.31
CA TYR A 20 16.48 -10.32 -12.32
C TYR A 20 15.65 -10.11 -11.05
N VAL A 21 14.40 -9.63 -11.17
CA VAL A 21 13.53 -9.40 -10.00
C VAL A 21 13.29 -10.71 -9.23
N HIS A 22 13.09 -11.83 -9.94
CA HIS A 22 12.98 -13.14 -9.35
C HIS A 22 14.24 -13.54 -8.55
N ASP A 23 15.40 -13.53 -9.20
CA ASP A 23 16.66 -14.01 -8.61
C ASP A 23 17.08 -13.14 -7.42
N GLU A 24 16.88 -11.82 -7.51
CA GLU A 24 17.15 -10.87 -6.43
C GLU A 24 16.21 -11.07 -5.23
N THR A 25 14.93 -11.36 -5.48
CA THR A 25 13.96 -11.68 -4.43
C THR A 25 14.36 -12.96 -3.70
N VAL A 26 14.63 -14.04 -4.43
CA VAL A 26 15.03 -15.34 -3.84
C VAL A 26 16.34 -15.21 -3.07
N ARG A 27 17.32 -14.48 -3.59
CA ARG A 27 18.58 -14.20 -2.88
C ARG A 27 18.32 -13.42 -1.58
N GLY A 28 17.42 -12.44 -1.62
CA GLY A 28 16.97 -11.70 -0.44
C GLY A 28 16.34 -12.60 0.63
N MET A 29 15.45 -13.49 0.21
CA MET A 29 14.82 -14.50 1.07
C MET A 29 15.86 -15.41 1.73
N ASN A 30 16.83 -15.92 0.95
CA ASN A 30 17.91 -16.77 1.46
C ASN A 30 18.82 -16.05 2.47
N HIS A 31 18.87 -14.71 2.43
CA HIS A 31 19.56 -13.88 3.42
C HIS A 31 18.67 -13.46 4.60
N GLY A 32 17.43 -13.97 4.69
CA GLY A 32 16.51 -13.66 5.78
C GLY A 32 15.97 -12.22 5.75
N LYS A 33 16.02 -11.54 4.62
CA LYS A 33 15.42 -10.19 4.48
C LYS A 33 13.90 -10.28 4.46
N ASP A 34 13.24 -9.37 5.17
CA ASP A 34 11.78 -9.28 5.16
C ASP A 34 11.25 -8.73 3.84
N ILE A 35 9.98 -9.05 3.55
CA ILE A 35 9.31 -8.70 2.30
C ILE A 35 9.30 -7.18 2.02
N HIS A 36 9.06 -6.34 3.04
CA HIS A 36 8.97 -4.89 2.86
C HIS A 36 10.33 -4.26 2.57
N THR A 37 11.39 -4.79 3.18
CA THR A 37 12.76 -4.42 2.82
C THR A 37 13.07 -4.79 1.38
N LEU A 38 12.70 -5.98 0.92
CA LEU A 38 12.92 -6.37 -0.48
C LEU A 38 12.11 -5.52 -1.47
N MET A 39 10.85 -5.23 -1.15
CA MET A 39 9.99 -4.36 -1.98
C MET A 39 10.56 -2.95 -2.16
N ARG A 40 11.26 -2.43 -1.14
CA ARG A 40 11.88 -1.10 -1.17
C ARG A 40 13.22 -1.11 -1.90
N ASP A 41 14.05 -2.11 -1.63
CA ASP A 41 15.47 -2.09 -2.02
C ASP A 41 15.73 -2.70 -3.42
N ILE A 42 14.89 -3.62 -3.91
CA ILE A 42 15.06 -4.22 -5.24
C ILE A 42 14.58 -3.24 -6.31
N GLN A 43 15.51 -2.82 -7.18
CA GLN A 43 15.26 -1.97 -8.34
C GLN A 43 15.90 -2.61 -9.57
N LEU A 44 15.31 -2.39 -10.75
CA LEU A 44 15.90 -2.84 -12.00
C LEU A 44 17.16 -2.01 -12.29
N PRO A 45 18.24 -2.63 -12.79
CA PRO A 45 19.37 -1.87 -13.30
C PRO A 45 18.96 -1.15 -14.60
N PRO A 46 19.58 0.00 -14.94
CA PRO A 46 19.17 0.85 -16.07
C PRO A 46 19.01 0.11 -17.41
N GLU A 47 19.83 -0.90 -17.66
CA GLU A 47 19.80 -1.72 -18.87
C GLU A 47 18.58 -2.67 -18.98
N LEU A 48 17.92 -2.94 -17.86
CA LEU A 48 16.72 -3.79 -17.75
C LEU A 48 15.43 -3.01 -17.54
N GLU A 49 15.47 -1.68 -17.63
CA GLU A 49 14.29 -0.83 -17.49
C GLU A 49 13.23 -1.14 -18.55
N VAL A 50 12.02 -1.48 -18.08
CA VAL A 50 10.86 -1.82 -18.93
C VAL A 50 9.61 -1.00 -18.59
N GLY A 51 9.72 -0.07 -17.65
CA GLY A 51 8.65 0.81 -17.19
C GLY A 51 7.64 0.15 -16.25
N GLU A 52 7.06 0.96 -15.36
CA GLU A 52 6.10 0.53 -14.32
C GLU A 52 4.67 1.06 -14.56
N GLY A 53 4.31 1.34 -15.81
CA GLY A 53 3.00 1.92 -16.15
C GLY A 53 1.82 0.97 -15.89
N TYR A 54 2.06 -0.34 -15.81
CA TYR A 54 1.03 -1.37 -15.58
C TYR A 54 1.37 -2.24 -14.36
N GLY A 55 2.58 -2.82 -14.30
CA GLY A 55 3.10 -3.49 -13.09
C GLY A 55 3.99 -2.57 -12.25
N LYS A 56 4.47 -3.07 -11.10
CA LYS A 56 5.58 -2.47 -10.34
C LYS A 56 6.54 -3.57 -9.91
N VAL A 57 7.85 -3.30 -9.94
CA VAL A 57 8.92 -4.15 -9.41
C VAL A 57 8.60 -4.54 -7.98
N SER A 58 8.22 -3.57 -7.13
CA SER A 58 7.86 -3.86 -5.74
C SER A 58 6.66 -4.82 -5.60
N TRP A 59 5.68 -4.75 -6.50
CA TRP A 59 4.56 -5.69 -6.51
C TRP A 59 4.98 -7.08 -6.98
N SER A 60 5.84 -7.16 -7.99
CA SER A 60 6.42 -8.41 -8.47
C SER A 60 7.29 -9.08 -7.39
N VAL A 61 8.11 -8.32 -6.68
CA VAL A 61 8.90 -8.80 -5.53
C VAL A 61 7.97 -9.44 -4.49
N ARG A 62 6.90 -8.73 -4.10
CA ARG A 62 5.91 -9.27 -3.16
C ARG A 62 5.26 -10.56 -3.67
N ALA A 63 4.83 -10.58 -4.92
CA ALA A 63 4.20 -11.74 -5.53
C ALA A 63 5.14 -12.96 -5.58
N ILE A 64 6.41 -12.76 -5.93
CA ILE A 64 7.43 -13.82 -5.94
C ILE A 64 7.69 -14.32 -4.51
N TRP A 65 7.85 -13.39 -3.56
CA TRP A 65 8.11 -13.73 -2.16
C TRP A 65 6.95 -14.56 -1.58
N GLU A 66 5.70 -14.11 -1.74
CA GLU A 66 4.51 -14.82 -1.26
C GLU A 66 4.26 -16.13 -2.03
N ASN A 67 4.69 -16.25 -3.29
CA ASN A 67 4.65 -17.51 -4.03
C ASN A 67 5.55 -18.60 -3.42
N TYR A 68 6.69 -18.20 -2.83
CA TYR A 68 7.62 -19.14 -2.19
C TYR A 68 7.33 -19.34 -0.69
N ALA A 69 7.07 -18.28 0.06
CA ALA A 69 6.81 -18.35 1.49
C ALA A 69 5.36 -18.79 1.82
N GLY A 70 4.43 -18.56 0.88
CA GLY A 70 3.00 -18.69 1.15
C GLY A 70 2.47 -17.54 2.02
N TRP A 71 1.32 -17.75 2.65
CA TRP A 71 0.65 -16.77 3.50
C TRP A 71 1.29 -16.63 4.90
N PHE A 72 2.08 -17.61 5.32
CA PHE A 72 2.72 -17.63 6.64
C PHE A 72 4.11 -17.01 6.52
N HIS A 73 4.25 -15.79 7.03
CA HIS A 73 5.43 -14.96 6.89
C HIS A 73 6.43 -15.15 8.03
N HIS A 74 6.12 -16.00 9.02
CA HIS A 74 6.95 -16.26 10.20
C HIS A 74 7.21 -14.99 11.04
N SER A 75 6.32 -14.00 10.97
CA SER A 75 6.47 -12.72 11.69
C SER A 75 5.73 -12.71 13.03
N SER A 76 4.62 -13.44 13.12
CA SER A 76 3.81 -13.54 14.32
C SER A 76 3.09 -14.89 14.44
N THR A 77 2.90 -15.35 15.68
CA THR A 77 2.03 -16.49 15.98
C THR A 77 0.58 -16.22 15.56
N THR A 78 0.13 -14.95 15.57
CA THR A 78 -1.26 -14.58 15.22
C THR A 78 -1.63 -14.89 13.78
N GLU A 79 -0.64 -15.05 12.88
CA GLU A 79 -0.88 -15.44 11.48
C GLU A 79 -1.55 -16.83 11.37
N LEU A 80 -1.32 -17.71 12.35
CA LEU A 80 -1.90 -19.05 12.40
C LEU A 80 -3.37 -19.07 12.86
N TYR A 81 -3.94 -17.91 13.21
CA TYR A 81 -5.25 -17.80 13.83
C TYR A 81 -6.15 -16.81 13.06
N PRO A 82 -7.48 -16.97 13.12
CA PRO A 82 -8.42 -16.12 12.38
C PRO A 82 -8.64 -14.73 13.02
N VAL A 83 -7.81 -14.32 13.98
CA VAL A 83 -7.95 -13.05 14.71
C VAL A 83 -7.11 -11.99 13.99
N PRO A 84 -7.74 -11.01 13.32
CA PRO A 84 -6.99 -10.00 12.57
C PRO A 84 -6.39 -8.94 13.50
N ALA A 85 -5.31 -8.29 13.08
CA ALA A 85 -4.70 -7.17 13.81
C ALA A 85 -5.70 -6.05 14.13
N LYS A 86 -6.69 -5.82 13.25
CA LYS A 86 -7.74 -4.82 13.48
C LYS A 86 -8.61 -5.07 14.72
N SER A 87 -8.58 -6.28 15.28
CA SER A 87 -9.31 -6.59 16.51
C SER A 87 -8.87 -5.75 17.72
N VAL A 88 -7.62 -5.25 17.72
CA VAL A 88 -7.08 -4.41 18.81
C VAL A 88 -7.05 -2.92 18.45
N HIS A 89 -7.61 -2.49 17.32
CA HIS A 89 -7.61 -1.07 16.94
C HIS A 89 -8.34 -0.19 17.98
N GLY A 90 -9.41 -0.71 18.60
CA GLY A 90 -10.08 -0.01 19.71
C GLY A 90 -9.17 0.23 20.90
N ASP A 91 -8.45 -0.82 21.33
CA ASP A 91 -7.47 -0.73 22.42
C ASP A 91 -6.35 0.26 22.11
N LEU A 92 -5.84 0.25 20.86
CA LEU A 92 -4.82 1.20 20.41
C LEU A 92 -5.32 2.65 20.44
N ALA A 93 -6.57 2.89 20.03
CA ALA A 93 -7.17 4.21 20.10
C ALA A 93 -7.35 4.67 21.55
N GLU A 94 -7.80 3.80 22.45
CA GLU A 94 -7.92 4.10 23.89
C GLU A 94 -6.55 4.45 24.50
N LEU A 95 -5.54 3.63 24.24
CA LEU A 95 -4.17 3.85 24.72
C LEU A 95 -3.54 5.14 24.17
N ALA A 96 -3.94 5.57 22.97
CA ALA A 96 -3.48 6.81 22.35
C ALA A 96 -4.18 8.07 22.91
N GLY A 97 -5.16 7.93 23.82
CA GLY A 97 -5.93 9.05 24.37
C GLY A 97 -7.25 9.31 23.63
N GLY A 98 -7.75 8.33 22.86
CA GLY A 98 -8.99 8.39 22.12
C GLY A 98 -8.81 8.53 20.60
N VAL A 99 -9.93 8.41 19.89
CA VAL A 99 -9.98 8.48 18.42
C VAL A 99 -9.37 9.77 17.88
N ASP A 100 -9.68 10.91 18.49
CA ASP A 100 -9.23 12.22 18.00
C ASP A 100 -7.70 12.37 18.07
N ALA A 101 -7.05 11.76 19.07
CA ALA A 101 -5.59 11.76 19.16
C ALA A 101 -4.94 10.96 18.02
N VAL A 102 -5.55 9.83 17.64
CA VAL A 102 -5.10 9.02 16.49
C VAL A 102 -5.30 9.79 15.18
N VAL A 103 -6.44 10.47 15.03
CA VAL A 103 -6.75 11.31 13.86
C VAL A 103 -5.74 12.45 13.73
N GLN A 104 -5.43 13.14 14.82
CA GLN A 104 -4.41 14.19 14.83
C GLN A 104 -3.06 13.64 14.34
N ARG A 105 -2.64 12.47 14.84
CA ARG A 105 -1.40 11.84 14.38
C ARG A 105 -1.45 11.44 12.90
N ALA A 106 -2.60 11.00 12.39
CA ALA A 106 -2.77 10.73 10.96
C ALA A 106 -2.57 12.00 10.11
N GLN A 107 -3.13 13.13 10.55
CA GLN A 107 -2.96 14.42 9.89
C GLN A 107 -1.50 14.93 9.94
N GLU A 108 -0.79 14.72 11.05
CA GLU A 108 0.64 15.01 11.18
C GLU A 108 1.49 14.16 10.21
N LYS A 109 1.13 12.89 10.01
CA LYS A 109 1.80 12.00 9.05
C LYS A 109 1.55 12.47 7.61
N LEU A 110 0.35 12.93 7.29
CA LEU A 110 0.06 13.54 5.98
C LEU A 110 0.85 14.80 5.72
N SER A 111 0.90 15.73 6.68
CA SER A 111 1.67 16.97 6.53
C SER A 111 3.18 16.70 6.41
N SER A 112 3.65 15.57 6.92
CA SER A 112 5.03 15.09 6.79
C SER A 112 5.29 14.31 5.49
N GLY A 113 4.31 14.18 4.60
CA GLY A 113 4.47 13.51 3.30
C GLY A 113 4.55 11.98 3.38
N VAL A 114 4.02 11.36 4.45
CA VAL A 114 3.99 9.90 4.63
C VAL A 114 2.54 9.37 4.61
N PRO A 115 1.84 9.42 3.47
CA PRO A 115 0.40 9.16 3.38
C PRO A 115 0.01 7.72 3.71
N LEU A 116 0.87 6.73 3.47
CA LEU A 116 0.58 5.32 3.80
C LEU A 116 0.53 5.09 5.33
N GLU A 117 1.41 5.73 6.10
CA GLU A 117 1.35 5.68 7.56
C GLU A 117 0.11 6.39 8.10
N ALA A 118 -0.31 7.48 7.44
CA ALA A 118 -1.54 8.18 7.79
C ALA A 118 -2.78 7.31 7.54
N ILE A 119 -2.81 6.53 6.45
CA ILE A 119 -3.89 5.58 6.18
C ILE A 119 -4.00 4.55 7.32
N HIS A 120 -2.89 3.94 7.75
CA HIS A 120 -2.92 2.99 8.87
C HIS A 120 -3.51 3.59 10.16
N LEU A 121 -3.15 4.84 10.49
CA LEU A 121 -3.68 5.53 11.66
C LEU A 121 -5.17 5.86 11.49
N ALA A 122 -5.57 6.32 10.31
CA ALA A 122 -6.98 6.60 10.03
C ALA A 122 -7.84 5.32 10.05
N GLU A 123 -7.32 4.17 9.62
CA GLU A 123 -8.00 2.87 9.74
C GLU A 123 -8.20 2.44 11.20
N ILE A 124 -7.23 2.71 12.08
CA ILE A 124 -7.38 2.50 13.53
C ILE A 124 -8.55 3.35 14.05
N ALA A 125 -8.55 4.65 13.74
CA ALA A 125 -9.60 5.57 14.14
C ALA A 125 -10.99 5.15 13.61
N LEU A 126 -11.09 4.78 12.34
CA LEU A 126 -12.34 4.37 11.69
C LEU A 126 -12.86 3.02 12.18
N THR A 127 -12.00 2.14 12.68
CA THR A 127 -12.44 0.88 13.30
C THR A 127 -13.24 1.16 14.58
N ALA A 128 -12.83 2.14 15.37
CA ALA A 128 -13.52 2.56 16.60
C ALA A 128 -14.69 3.52 16.33
N ALA A 129 -14.54 4.43 15.38
CA ALA A 129 -15.55 5.44 15.01
C ALA A 129 -15.71 5.54 13.48
N PRO A 130 -16.52 4.67 12.86
CA PRO A 130 -16.64 4.55 11.39
C PRO A 130 -17.10 5.81 10.66
N THR A 131 -17.74 6.75 11.37
CA THR A 131 -18.22 8.02 10.82
C THR A 131 -17.44 9.22 11.35
N ASN A 132 -16.25 9.02 11.93
CA ASN A 132 -15.41 10.14 12.36
C ASN A 132 -14.96 10.93 11.13
N VAL A 133 -15.39 12.19 11.07
CA VAL A 133 -15.17 13.08 9.93
C VAL A 133 -13.68 13.34 9.71
N GLY A 134 -12.90 13.59 10.77
CA GLY A 134 -11.47 13.88 10.65
C GLY A 134 -10.66 12.67 10.15
N ALA A 135 -11.03 11.45 10.55
CA ALA A 135 -10.42 10.23 10.05
C ALA A 135 -10.74 9.99 8.56
N LEU A 136 -11.99 10.21 8.15
CA LEU A 136 -12.40 10.12 6.74
C LEU A 136 -11.70 11.19 5.88
N GLU A 137 -11.56 12.41 6.39
CA GLU A 137 -10.80 13.48 5.73
C GLU A 137 -9.33 13.11 5.56
N ALA A 138 -8.69 12.52 6.58
CA ALA A 138 -7.33 12.01 6.47
C ALA A 138 -7.21 10.91 5.41
N MET A 139 -8.16 9.96 5.36
CA MET A 139 -8.19 8.92 4.31
C MET A 139 -8.29 9.53 2.91
N VAL A 140 -9.21 10.49 2.70
CA VAL A 140 -9.38 11.17 1.41
C VAL A 140 -8.09 11.89 1.02
N ALA A 141 -7.53 12.72 1.90
CA ALA A 141 -6.32 13.47 1.62
C ALA A 141 -5.10 12.56 1.32
N ALA A 142 -4.97 11.45 2.05
CA ALA A 142 -3.92 10.46 1.80
C ALA A 142 -4.02 9.84 0.40
N HIS A 143 -5.23 9.43 0.02
CA HIS A 143 -5.47 8.82 -1.29
C HIS A 143 -5.33 9.83 -2.44
N GLU A 144 -5.72 11.09 -2.24
CA GLU A 144 -5.48 12.18 -3.20
C GLU A 144 -3.99 12.45 -3.41
N GLN A 145 -3.20 12.44 -2.33
CA GLN A 145 -1.75 12.57 -2.45
C GLN A 145 -1.16 11.41 -3.25
N LEU A 146 -1.50 10.17 -2.91
CA LEU A 146 -1.03 8.98 -3.63
C LEU A 146 -1.46 8.97 -5.11
N GLU A 147 -2.66 9.49 -5.43
CA GLU A 147 -3.15 9.53 -6.82
C GLU A 147 -2.36 10.52 -7.66
N ARG A 148 -2.05 11.71 -7.10
CA ARG A 148 -1.21 12.71 -7.77
C ARG A 148 0.22 12.22 -8.01
N GLU A 149 0.74 11.39 -7.11
CA GLU A 149 2.10 10.83 -7.20
C GLU A 149 2.18 9.57 -8.08
N SER A 150 1.04 8.97 -8.44
CA SER A 150 1.00 7.70 -9.17
C SER A 150 1.07 7.89 -10.68
N GLU A 151 2.08 7.27 -11.30
CA GLU A 151 2.20 7.10 -12.75
C GLU A 151 1.70 5.72 -13.24
N ASN A 152 1.35 4.82 -12.31
CA ASN A 152 0.90 3.47 -12.63
C ASN A 152 -0.62 3.43 -12.88
N PHE A 153 -1.03 2.89 -14.03
CA PHE A 153 -2.43 2.87 -14.47
C PHE A 153 -3.35 2.18 -13.45
N TRP A 154 -2.99 0.98 -12.97
CA TRP A 154 -3.86 0.23 -12.05
C TRP A 154 -3.92 0.85 -10.66
N LEU A 155 -2.80 1.37 -10.17
CA LEU A 155 -2.77 2.09 -8.91
C LEU A 155 -3.69 3.31 -8.98
N THR A 156 -3.59 4.10 -10.05
CA THR A 156 -4.44 5.28 -10.25
C THR A 156 -5.93 4.90 -10.35
N GLN A 157 -6.28 3.82 -11.06
CA GLN A 157 -7.68 3.35 -11.12
C GLN A 157 -8.19 2.89 -9.76
N TRP A 158 -7.38 2.16 -8.99
CA TRP A 158 -7.71 1.74 -7.64
C TRP A 158 -7.96 2.93 -6.71
N LEU A 159 -7.04 3.90 -6.69
CA LEU A 159 -7.11 5.09 -5.85
C LEU A 159 -8.36 5.94 -6.18
N ARG A 160 -8.68 6.12 -7.46
CA ARG A 160 -9.90 6.84 -7.88
C ARG A 160 -11.18 6.16 -7.42
N LYS A 161 -11.24 4.83 -7.50
CA LYS A 161 -12.37 4.06 -6.99
C LYS A 161 -12.53 4.27 -5.48
N GLN A 162 -11.44 4.12 -4.71
CA GLN A 162 -11.45 4.32 -3.27
C GLN A 162 -11.85 5.75 -2.88
N LEU A 163 -11.35 6.77 -3.59
CA LEU A 163 -11.74 8.16 -3.37
C LEU A 163 -13.25 8.38 -3.56
N GLY A 164 -13.88 7.74 -4.55
CA GLY A 164 -15.33 7.81 -4.73
C GLY A 164 -16.10 7.25 -3.54
N GLU A 165 -15.70 6.08 -3.03
CA GLU A 165 -16.31 5.43 -1.86
C GLU A 165 -16.10 6.25 -0.57
N LEU A 166 -14.88 6.76 -0.35
CA LEU A 166 -14.52 7.58 0.81
C LEU A 166 -15.27 8.92 0.84
N ARG A 167 -15.38 9.61 -0.30
CA ARG A 167 -16.09 10.90 -0.39
C ARG A 167 -17.58 10.75 -0.12
N SER A 168 -18.21 9.72 -0.67
CA SER A 168 -19.61 9.38 -0.39
C SER A 168 -19.85 9.14 1.10
N THR A 169 -18.94 8.39 1.74
CA THR A 169 -19.00 8.11 3.18
C THR A 169 -18.82 9.38 4.02
N LEU A 170 -17.88 10.25 3.63
CA LEU A 170 -17.61 11.53 4.29
C LEU A 170 -18.81 12.48 4.20
N GLU A 171 -19.45 12.59 3.03
CA GLU A 171 -20.66 13.39 2.84
C GLU A 171 -21.80 12.90 3.74
N ALA A 172 -22.03 11.58 3.79
CA ALA A 172 -23.03 10.98 4.66
C ALA A 172 -22.74 11.21 6.15
N ALA A 173 -21.48 11.15 6.57
CA ALA A 173 -21.07 11.41 7.95
C ALA A 173 -21.32 12.87 8.36
N ARG A 174 -20.95 13.83 7.49
CA ARG A 174 -21.19 15.26 7.72
C ARG A 174 -22.68 15.59 7.79
N ALA A 175 -23.50 15.00 6.92
CA ALA A 175 -24.95 15.23 6.92
C ALA A 175 -25.62 14.77 8.23
N LYS A 176 -25.16 13.65 8.81
CA LYS A 176 -25.67 13.16 10.11
C LYS A 176 -25.28 14.08 11.26
N GLY A 177 -24.05 14.58 11.28
CA GLY A 177 -23.59 15.51 12.32
C GLY A 177 -24.26 16.89 12.30
N SER A 178 -24.85 17.31 11.17
CA SER A 178 -25.64 18.55 11.08
C SER A 178 -27.09 18.41 11.55
N GLN A 179 -27.57 17.18 11.79
CA GLN A 179 -28.95 16.90 12.24
C GLN A 179 -29.05 16.62 13.75
N SER A 180 -27.90 16.51 14.44
CA SER A 180 -27.76 16.30 15.88
C SER A 180 -27.37 17.59 16.59
#